data_AF-A0A1Z4N189-F1
#
_entry.id   AF-A0A1Z4N189-F1
#
_cell.length_a   1.000
_cell.length_b   1.000
_cell.length_c   1.000
_cell.angle_alpha   90.00
_cell.angle_beta   90.00
_cell.angle_gamma   90.00
#
_symmetry.space_group_name_H-M   'P 1'
#
loop_
_entity.id
_entity.type
_entity.pdbx_description
1 polymer ?
#
loop_
_entity_poly.entity_id
_entity_poly.type
_entity_poly.pdbx_seq_one_letter_code
_entity_poly.pdbx_strand_id
1 'polypeptide(L)'
;MEDLFASINLTLNQELPSITESQQALFTQLSIDENQPGTILRDFQSLIDFIQPKGVEVSSVNHLLPLKVLSELNLQLSHPIDTKLKRPVQKSYPYINGLYLLLRSSGIVQIKSQGRKQFLVLDEAVLESWSRLNFTERYFTLLEAWLIWGNNEILGERQDTWNNLFKCIQFWARIPDQGLKFAKYDDQQILGYYPGLHNIALLELFGLLSIQQAKAQEGKGWRINSVERLPLGDAMFRLLFPVGIIGKFEEEINISFGQLQPQFQPFFPEWQNNLILPKQGFTDGIYIFKVSVAKSWRRIAIPAKRELSWLASTILDAFDFDYDHLYEFSYKDRFGRTCTIAHPYTESPPFADQVRIGDLPLELGTSMTYLYDFGDNWKFHVQLEDIQPTDNKIKKAKILEIHGDAPRQYWSEDDDWNEDE
;
A
#
# COMPACT_ATOMS: atom_id res chain seq x y z
N MET A 1 21.39 -12.67 -2.34
CA MET A 1 20.41 -12.30 -1.28
C MET A 1 20.61 -13.22 -0.08
N GLU A 2 20.73 -14.54 -0.30
CA GLU A 2 21.13 -15.52 0.72
C GLU A 2 22.44 -15.15 1.44
N ASP A 3 23.49 -14.69 0.75
CA ASP A 3 24.74 -14.28 1.42
C ASP A 3 24.60 -13.06 2.34
N LEU A 4 23.69 -12.13 2.04
CA LEU A 4 23.40 -10.97 2.88
C LEU A 4 22.59 -11.40 4.11
N PHE A 5 21.60 -12.28 3.92
CA PHE A 5 20.84 -12.87 5.02
C PHE A 5 21.68 -13.84 5.86
N ALA A 6 22.65 -14.53 5.28
CA ALA A 6 23.61 -15.39 5.98
C ALA A 6 24.61 -14.55 6.78
N SER A 7 25.11 -13.44 6.22
CA SER A 7 25.96 -12.51 6.98
C SER A 7 25.17 -11.81 8.09
N ILE A 8 23.91 -11.46 7.84
CA ILE A 8 23.00 -10.91 8.86
C ILE A 8 22.71 -11.97 9.93
N ASN A 9 22.37 -13.22 9.59
CA ASN A 9 22.13 -14.32 10.54
C ASN A 9 23.37 -14.68 11.37
N LEU A 10 24.57 -14.65 10.78
CA LEU A 10 25.83 -14.82 11.51
C LEU A 10 26.12 -13.65 12.47
N THR A 11 25.60 -12.45 12.17
CA THR A 11 25.72 -11.26 13.03
C THR A 11 24.60 -11.20 14.10
N LEU A 12 23.41 -11.71 13.80
CA LEU A 12 22.24 -11.78 14.69
C LEU A 12 22.33 -12.87 15.77
N ASN A 13 23.28 -13.80 15.64
CA ASN A 13 23.65 -14.73 16.72
C ASN A 13 24.49 -14.05 17.83
N GLN A 14 24.84 -12.78 17.67
CA GLN A 14 25.25 -11.91 18.77
C GLN A 14 23.99 -11.26 19.34
N GLU A 15 23.85 -11.21 20.67
CA GLU A 15 22.68 -10.68 21.37
C GLU A 15 22.15 -9.41 20.67
N LEU A 16 20.92 -9.49 20.14
CA LEU A 16 20.22 -8.34 19.55
C LEU A 16 20.36 -7.15 20.52
N PRO A 17 20.72 -5.96 20.02
CA PRO A 17 21.12 -4.85 20.89
C PRO A 17 19.97 -4.44 21.82
N SER A 18 20.05 -4.83 23.09
CA SER A 18 19.06 -4.52 24.13
C SER A 18 19.01 -3.02 24.40
N ILE A 19 17.83 -2.46 24.63
CA ILE A 19 17.66 -1.03 24.94
C ILE A 19 18.46 -0.62 26.20
N THR A 20 19.15 0.53 26.18
CA THR A 20 19.90 1.02 27.34
C THR A 20 18.99 1.60 28.43
N GLU A 21 19.47 1.69 29.67
CA GLU A 21 18.73 2.35 30.77
C GLU A 21 18.32 3.79 30.42
N SER A 22 19.19 4.55 29.74
CA SER A 22 18.88 5.91 29.29
C SER A 22 17.77 5.96 28.24
N GLN A 23 17.73 4.97 27.34
CA GLN A 23 16.67 4.85 26.33
C GLN A 23 15.35 4.37 26.94
N GLN A 24 15.40 3.47 27.93
CA GLN A 24 14.24 3.09 28.73
C GLN A 24 13.65 4.31 29.46
N ALA A 25 14.50 5.09 30.13
CA ALA A 25 14.08 6.31 30.81
C ALA A 25 13.47 7.33 29.84
N LEU A 26 14.03 7.48 28.63
CA LEU A 26 13.48 8.32 27.58
C LEU A 26 12.05 7.90 27.21
N PHE A 27 11.79 6.61 26.98
CA PHE A 27 10.45 6.14 26.65
C PHE A 27 9.46 6.32 27.79
N THR A 28 9.84 5.96 29.03
CA THR A 28 8.96 6.09 30.20
C THR A 28 8.59 7.55 30.51
N GLN A 29 9.43 8.50 30.11
CA GLN A 29 9.19 9.95 30.30
C GLN A 29 8.56 10.62 29.07
N LEU A 30 8.45 9.91 27.94
CA LEU A 30 7.90 10.49 26.71
C LEU A 30 6.42 10.77 26.89
N SER A 31 6.04 12.04 26.73
CA SER A 31 4.63 12.43 26.61
C SER A 31 4.30 12.57 25.12
N ILE A 32 3.20 11.95 24.71
CA ILE A 32 2.68 12.03 23.35
C ILE A 32 1.40 12.87 23.36
N ASP A 33 1.39 13.93 22.57
CA ASP A 33 0.24 14.79 22.30
C ASP A 33 0.23 15.27 20.84
N GLU A 34 -0.67 16.17 20.49
CA GLU A 34 -0.83 16.68 19.12
C GLU A 34 0.45 17.31 18.53
N ASN A 35 1.33 17.84 19.38
CA ASN A 35 2.49 18.65 18.99
C ASN A 35 3.84 18.04 19.43
N GLN A 36 3.84 16.85 20.03
CA GLN A 36 5.07 16.13 20.38
C GLN A 36 4.83 14.61 20.56
N PRO A 37 5.83 13.76 20.29
CA PRO A 37 7.07 14.08 19.59
C PRO A 37 6.82 14.38 18.11
N GLY A 38 7.53 15.38 17.59
CA GLY A 38 7.28 15.89 16.25
C GLY A 38 5.85 16.43 16.10
N THR A 39 5.35 16.47 14.87
CA THR A 39 4.07 17.12 14.53
C THR A 39 3.11 16.17 13.80
N ILE A 40 3.39 14.87 13.83
CA ILE A 40 2.65 13.87 13.05
C ILE A 40 1.15 13.86 13.34
N LEU A 41 0.75 13.93 14.61
CA LEU A 41 -0.67 13.89 14.98
C LEU A 41 -1.41 15.15 14.53
N ARG A 42 -0.83 16.33 14.73
CA ARG A 42 -1.36 17.60 14.22
C ARG A 42 -1.50 17.59 12.69
N ASP A 43 -0.43 17.29 11.97
CA ASP A 43 -0.42 17.35 10.51
C ASP A 43 -1.32 16.29 9.87
N PHE A 44 -1.44 15.12 10.51
CA PHE A 44 -2.39 14.09 10.09
C PHE A 44 -3.84 14.54 10.30
N GLN A 45 -4.14 15.19 11.44
CA GLN A 45 -5.47 15.76 11.69
C GLN A 45 -5.80 16.87 10.68
N SER A 46 -4.86 17.77 10.37
CA SER A 46 -5.03 18.78 9.32
C SER A 46 -5.41 18.16 7.97
N LEU A 47 -4.84 17.00 7.63
CA LEU A 47 -5.17 16.31 6.38
C LEU A 47 -6.56 15.64 6.43
N ILE A 48 -6.97 15.09 7.57
CA ILE A 48 -8.35 14.60 7.76
C ILE A 48 -9.35 15.74 7.56
N ASP A 49 -9.11 16.88 8.21
CA ASP A 49 -9.98 18.06 8.15
C ASP A 49 -10.06 18.62 6.72
N PHE A 50 -8.94 18.63 5.99
CA PHE A 50 -8.89 19.03 4.58
C PHE A 50 -9.77 18.16 3.67
N ILE A 51 -9.91 16.87 3.98
CA ILE A 51 -10.75 15.93 3.20
C ILE A 51 -12.23 16.10 3.52
N GLN A 52 -12.58 16.61 4.70
CA GLN A 52 -13.97 16.79 5.11
C GLN A 52 -14.69 17.92 4.35
N PRO A 53 -16.04 17.87 4.28
CA PRO A 53 -16.90 16.71 4.47
C PRO A 53 -17.14 15.93 3.16
N LYS A 54 -16.68 16.47 2.02
CA LYS A 54 -17.08 16.00 0.69
C LYS A 54 -16.08 15.04 0.03
N GLY A 55 -14.91 14.85 0.63
CA GLY A 55 -13.79 14.16 0.00
C GLY A 55 -13.07 15.03 -1.02
N VAL A 56 -11.98 14.49 -1.57
CA VAL A 56 -11.14 15.15 -2.57
C VAL A 56 -11.10 14.32 -3.85
N GLU A 57 -11.39 14.93 -4.98
CA GLU A 57 -11.21 14.29 -6.30
C GLU A 57 -9.74 13.95 -6.52
N VAL A 58 -9.45 12.70 -6.91
CA VAL A 58 -8.10 12.19 -7.12
C VAL A 58 -7.88 11.73 -8.57
N SER A 59 -6.62 11.52 -8.96
CA SER A 59 -6.29 11.02 -10.30
C SER A 59 -6.86 9.61 -10.54
N SER A 60 -7.28 9.30 -11.77
CA SER A 60 -7.94 8.03 -12.09
C SER A 60 -7.04 6.81 -12.12
N VAL A 61 -5.71 7.00 -12.18
CA VAL A 61 -4.75 5.89 -12.31
C VAL A 61 -4.17 5.51 -10.96
N ASN A 62 -3.57 6.48 -10.26
CA ASN A 62 -2.86 6.25 -9.01
C ASN A 62 -3.61 6.81 -7.79
N HIS A 63 -4.80 7.38 -7.98
CA HIS A 63 -5.62 7.95 -6.90
C HIS A 63 -4.92 9.05 -6.09
N LEU A 64 -3.95 9.75 -6.69
CA LEU A 64 -3.18 10.83 -6.04
C LEU A 64 -3.91 12.17 -6.03
N LEU A 65 -3.59 13.00 -5.03
CA LEU A 65 -4.09 14.36 -4.89
C LEU A 65 -3.69 15.23 -6.10
N PRO A 66 -4.63 16.03 -6.65
CA PRO A 66 -4.38 16.83 -7.84
C PRO A 66 -3.56 18.09 -7.51
N LEU A 67 -2.80 18.57 -8.49
CA LEU A 67 -1.94 19.77 -8.34
C LEU A 67 -2.66 20.99 -7.76
N LYS A 68 -3.96 21.15 -8.07
CA LYS A 68 -4.80 22.27 -7.62
C LYS A 68 -4.95 22.39 -6.10
N VAL A 69 -4.80 21.29 -5.35
CA VAL A 69 -4.95 21.29 -3.87
C VAL A 69 -3.63 21.31 -3.11
N LEU A 70 -2.52 20.92 -3.76
CA LEU A 70 -1.26 20.66 -3.06
C LEU A 70 -0.65 21.92 -2.45
N SER A 71 -0.73 23.06 -3.15
CA SER A 71 -0.15 24.31 -2.63
C SER A 71 -0.88 24.82 -1.40
N GLU A 72 -2.21 24.69 -1.36
CA GLU A 72 -3.01 25.10 -0.20
C GLU A 72 -2.71 24.20 0.99
N LEU A 73 -2.78 22.88 0.77
CA LEU A 73 -2.49 21.90 1.81
C LEU A 73 -1.07 22.06 2.37
N ASN A 74 -0.07 22.29 1.52
CA ASN A 74 1.32 22.50 1.94
C ASN A 74 1.47 23.66 2.94
N LEU A 75 0.70 24.74 2.77
CA LEU A 75 0.74 25.90 3.66
C LEU A 75 0.07 25.66 5.01
N GLN A 76 -0.77 24.64 5.14
CA GLN A 76 -1.46 24.28 6.38
C GLN A 76 -0.63 23.33 7.26
N LEU A 77 0.41 22.70 6.71
CA LEU A 77 1.27 21.76 7.44
C LEU A 77 2.31 22.47 8.29
N SER A 78 2.87 21.74 9.25
CA SER A 78 3.92 22.21 10.16
C SER A 78 5.23 22.57 9.46
N HIS A 79 5.51 21.89 8.35
CA HIS A 79 6.75 22.03 7.59
C HIS A 79 6.45 22.31 6.11
N PRO A 80 5.93 23.51 5.76
CA PRO A 80 5.64 23.85 4.38
C PRO A 80 6.92 23.81 3.53
N ILE A 81 6.85 23.15 2.37
CA ILE A 81 7.97 23.04 1.45
C ILE A 81 7.96 24.23 0.47
N ASP A 82 9.05 24.98 0.42
CA ASP A 82 9.33 25.89 -0.69
C ASP A 82 9.77 25.05 -1.91
N THR A 83 9.08 25.19 -3.03
CA THR A 83 9.43 24.53 -4.30
C THR A 83 9.38 25.55 -5.44
N LYS A 84 10.35 25.47 -6.36
CA LYS A 84 10.37 26.27 -7.60
C LYS A 84 10.13 25.41 -8.84
N LEU A 85 9.50 24.25 -8.67
CA LEU A 85 9.06 23.42 -9.79
C LEU A 85 7.89 24.11 -10.50
N LYS A 86 7.88 24.06 -11.84
CA LYS A 86 6.76 24.60 -12.65
C LYS A 86 5.46 23.81 -12.45
N ARG A 87 5.55 22.52 -12.16
CA ARG A 87 4.42 21.60 -11.98
C ARG A 87 4.70 20.65 -10.81
N PRO A 88 4.65 21.12 -9.55
CA PRO A 88 4.90 20.27 -8.40
C PRO A 88 3.70 19.32 -8.21
N VAL A 89 3.93 18.02 -8.41
CA VAL A 89 2.92 16.97 -8.19
C VAL A 89 3.04 16.44 -6.75
N GLN A 90 2.19 15.52 -6.31
CA GLN A 90 2.14 15.08 -4.89
C GLN A 90 3.52 14.67 -4.35
N LYS A 91 4.30 13.88 -5.10
CA LYS A 91 5.67 13.47 -4.70
C LYS A 91 6.66 14.64 -4.54
N SER A 92 6.36 15.81 -5.12
CA SER A 92 7.13 17.04 -4.94
C SER A 92 6.93 17.67 -3.55
N TYR A 93 5.92 17.22 -2.80
CA TYR A 93 5.63 17.61 -1.42
C TYR A 93 5.76 16.41 -0.47
N PRO A 94 6.98 15.97 -0.12
CA PRO A 94 7.24 14.81 0.73
C PRO A 94 6.42 14.69 2.03
N TYR A 95 6.13 15.77 2.76
CA TYR A 95 5.25 15.69 3.94
C TYR A 95 3.82 15.30 3.57
N ILE A 96 3.24 15.94 2.53
CA ILE A 96 1.92 15.56 2.00
C ILE A 96 1.95 14.11 1.51
N ASN A 97 3.00 13.72 0.79
CA ASN A 97 3.11 12.38 0.24
C ASN A 97 3.20 11.31 1.34
N GLY A 98 3.93 11.59 2.43
CA GLY A 98 4.01 10.74 3.61
C GLY A 98 2.67 10.66 4.34
N LEU A 99 2.03 11.79 4.65
CA LEU A 99 0.72 11.80 5.31
C LEU A 99 -0.36 11.11 4.48
N TYR A 100 -0.32 11.26 3.15
CA TYR A 100 -1.19 10.54 2.23
C TYR A 100 -0.97 9.03 2.30
N LEU A 101 0.29 8.56 2.39
CA LEU A 101 0.59 7.15 2.62
C LEU A 101 -0.12 6.66 3.88
N LEU A 102 0.01 7.39 4.99
CA LEU A 102 -0.60 7.01 6.27
C LEU A 102 -2.12 6.98 6.23
N LEU A 103 -2.77 7.93 5.55
CA LEU A 103 -4.22 7.92 5.38
C LEU A 103 -4.67 6.64 4.68
N ARG A 104 -3.99 6.31 3.57
CA ARG A 104 -4.32 5.15 2.76
C ARG A 104 -4.02 3.84 3.47
N SER A 105 -2.86 3.70 4.11
CA SER A 105 -2.46 2.45 4.78
C SER A 105 -3.13 2.24 6.15
N SER A 106 -3.61 3.29 6.80
CA SER A 106 -4.46 3.18 8.00
C SER A 106 -5.91 2.78 7.69
N GLY A 107 -6.35 2.90 6.43
CA GLY A 107 -7.73 2.63 6.03
C GLY A 107 -8.74 3.70 6.47
N ILE A 108 -8.30 4.80 7.06
CA ILE A 108 -9.15 5.94 7.46
C ILE A 108 -9.85 6.57 6.25
N VAL A 109 -9.25 6.44 5.07
CA VAL A 109 -9.84 6.85 3.80
C VAL A 109 -10.03 5.64 2.87
N GLN A 110 -10.96 5.81 1.95
CA GLN A 110 -11.26 4.87 0.86
C GLN A 110 -11.40 5.63 -0.46
N ILE A 111 -11.22 4.91 -1.57
CA ILE A 111 -11.48 5.45 -2.91
C ILE A 111 -12.89 5.07 -3.31
N LYS A 112 -13.74 6.07 -3.58
CA LYS A 112 -15.08 5.85 -4.15
C LYS A 112 -15.16 6.37 -5.57
N SER A 113 -15.74 5.53 -6.43
CA SER A 113 -16.08 5.90 -7.79
C SER A 113 -17.39 6.67 -7.83
N GLN A 114 -17.40 7.83 -8.49
CA GLN A 114 -18.62 8.56 -8.83
C GLN A 114 -18.63 8.82 -10.35
N GLY A 115 -19.30 7.93 -11.08
CA GLY A 115 -19.21 7.89 -12.54
C GLY A 115 -17.77 7.55 -12.98
N ARG A 116 -17.15 8.41 -13.79
CA ARG A 116 -15.74 8.24 -14.24
C ARG A 116 -14.70 8.84 -13.29
N LYS A 117 -15.14 9.54 -12.24
CA LYS A 117 -14.26 10.25 -11.30
C LYS A 117 -14.01 9.40 -10.06
N GLN A 118 -12.84 9.57 -9.48
CA GLN A 118 -12.42 8.91 -8.25
C GLN A 118 -12.30 9.95 -7.14
N PHE A 119 -12.81 9.61 -5.96
CA PHE A 119 -12.77 10.47 -4.78
C PHE A 119 -12.13 9.76 -3.60
N LEU A 120 -11.18 10.44 -2.96
CA LEU A 120 -10.68 10.07 -1.64
C LEU A 120 -11.69 10.57 -0.60
N VAL A 121 -12.32 9.67 0.13
CA VAL A 121 -13.33 9.98 1.15
C VAL A 121 -12.98 9.30 2.46
N LEU A 122 -13.45 9.86 3.57
CA LEU A 122 -13.28 9.24 4.89
C LEU A 122 -14.18 8.01 5.01
N ASP A 123 -13.67 6.96 5.66
CA ASP A 123 -14.45 5.83 6.13
C ASP A 123 -14.99 6.14 7.53
N GLU A 124 -16.31 6.29 7.64
CA GLU A 124 -16.96 6.69 8.89
C GLU A 124 -16.73 5.69 10.03
N ALA A 125 -16.72 4.39 9.74
CA ALA A 125 -16.53 3.35 10.76
C ALA A 125 -15.07 3.34 11.27
N VAL A 126 -14.10 3.49 10.36
CA VAL A 126 -12.68 3.60 10.75
C VAL A 126 -12.42 4.92 11.47
N LEU A 127 -13.05 6.01 11.06
CA LEU A 127 -12.92 7.32 11.72
C LEU A 127 -13.51 7.31 13.13
N GLU A 128 -14.63 6.61 13.35
CA GLU A 128 -15.19 6.38 14.68
C GLU A 128 -14.19 5.62 15.56
N SER A 129 -13.60 4.53 15.04
CA SER A 129 -12.55 3.79 15.75
C SER A 129 -11.35 4.69 16.08
N TRP A 130 -10.86 5.46 15.10
CA TRP A 130 -9.75 6.40 15.27
C TRP A 130 -10.02 7.45 16.35
N SER A 131 -11.24 8.00 16.36
CA SER A 131 -11.63 9.06 17.31
C SER A 131 -11.59 8.61 18.77
N ARG A 132 -11.76 7.31 19.03
CA ARG A 132 -11.72 6.70 20.37
C ARG A 132 -10.30 6.47 20.90
N LEU A 133 -9.31 6.46 20.02
CA LEU A 133 -7.91 6.24 20.40
C LEU A 133 -7.34 7.48 21.12
N ASN A 134 -6.55 7.25 22.17
CA ASN A 134 -5.74 8.29 22.81
C ASN A 134 -4.53 8.67 21.95
N PHE A 135 -3.77 9.71 22.33
CA PHE A 135 -2.65 10.20 21.51
C PHE A 135 -1.54 9.16 21.32
N THR A 136 -1.18 8.39 22.36
CA THR A 136 -0.21 7.30 22.26
C THR A 136 -0.67 6.23 21.26
N GLU A 137 -1.92 5.79 21.37
CA GLU A 137 -2.53 4.79 20.47
C GLU A 137 -2.58 5.30 19.02
N ARG A 138 -2.92 6.57 18.79
CA ARG A 138 -2.90 7.21 17.47
C ARG A 138 -1.50 7.28 16.89
N TYR A 139 -0.52 7.68 17.71
CA TYR A 139 0.88 7.78 17.29
C TYR A 139 1.42 6.44 16.81
N PHE A 140 1.23 5.37 17.61
CA PHE A 140 1.70 4.04 17.23
C PHE A 140 0.88 3.41 16.10
N THR A 141 -0.42 3.71 16.00
CA THR A 141 -1.21 3.33 14.82
C THR A 141 -0.60 3.90 13.54
N LEU A 142 -0.25 5.19 13.52
CA LEU A 142 0.39 5.82 12.37
C LEU A 142 1.80 5.26 12.11
N LEU A 143 2.54 4.93 13.17
CA LEU A 143 3.87 4.32 13.05
C LEU A 143 3.78 2.94 12.38
N GLU A 144 2.80 2.12 12.76
CA GLU A 144 2.54 0.83 12.09
C GLU A 144 2.05 1.02 10.66
N ALA A 145 1.11 1.96 10.44
CA ALA A 145 0.58 2.29 9.12
C ALA A 145 1.71 2.71 8.17
N TRP A 146 2.76 3.34 8.68
CA TRP A 146 3.93 3.71 7.93
C TRP A 146 4.88 2.53 7.69
N LEU A 147 5.40 1.96 8.77
CA LEU A 147 6.59 1.12 8.75
C LEU A 147 6.27 -0.33 8.37
N ILE A 148 5.09 -0.82 8.75
CA ILE A 148 4.65 -2.20 8.52
C ILE A 148 3.72 -2.26 7.32
N TRP A 149 2.65 -1.46 7.33
CA TRP A 149 1.57 -1.56 6.35
C TRP A 149 1.75 -0.66 5.13
N GLY A 150 2.63 0.33 5.21
CA GLY A 150 2.88 1.28 4.14
C GLY A 150 3.54 0.62 2.93
N ASN A 151 2.96 0.79 1.75
CA ASN A 151 3.49 0.31 0.48
C ASN A 151 3.61 1.47 -0.51
N ASN A 152 4.76 1.64 -1.15
CA ASN A 152 5.01 2.76 -2.06
C ASN A 152 4.18 2.72 -3.35
N GLU A 153 3.61 1.57 -3.67
CA GLU A 153 2.62 1.44 -4.73
C GLU A 153 1.38 2.32 -4.49
N ILE A 154 1.02 2.55 -3.22
CA ILE A 154 -0.05 3.48 -2.82
C ILE A 154 0.26 4.92 -3.30
N LEU A 155 1.54 5.25 -3.45
CA LEU A 155 2.04 6.54 -3.91
C LEU A 155 2.26 6.58 -5.43
N GLY A 156 1.86 5.52 -6.15
CA GLY A 156 2.07 5.37 -7.59
C GLY A 156 3.52 5.06 -7.96
N GLU A 157 4.33 4.59 -7.00
CA GLU A 157 5.67 4.06 -7.25
C GLU A 157 5.61 2.56 -7.60
N ARG A 158 6.74 1.98 -8.01
CA ARG A 158 6.79 0.54 -8.28
C ARG A 158 6.70 -0.23 -6.95
N GLN A 159 6.14 -1.43 -7.01
CA GLN A 159 6.19 -2.35 -5.87
C GLN A 159 7.66 -2.57 -5.49
N ASP A 160 7.97 -2.26 -4.24
CA ASP A 160 9.31 -2.41 -3.68
C ASP A 160 9.45 -3.78 -3.03
N THR A 161 10.63 -4.40 -3.22
CA THR A 161 11.00 -5.66 -2.55
C THR A 161 11.27 -5.48 -1.05
N TRP A 162 11.36 -4.23 -0.58
CA TRP A 162 11.67 -3.93 0.81
C TRP A 162 10.62 -2.99 1.38
N ASN A 163 10.05 -3.36 2.53
CA ASN A 163 9.13 -2.49 3.26
C ASN A 163 9.79 -1.19 3.76
N ASN A 164 8.97 -0.22 4.17
CA ASN A 164 9.46 1.08 4.63
C ASN A 164 10.31 0.98 5.90
N LEU A 165 10.02 0.04 6.80
CA LEU A 165 10.82 -0.19 8.00
C LEU A 165 12.26 -0.54 7.66
N PHE A 166 12.48 -1.51 6.77
CA PHE A 166 13.81 -1.94 6.35
C PHE A 166 14.57 -0.79 5.68
N LYS A 167 13.88 -0.02 4.82
CA LYS A 167 14.46 1.17 4.20
C LYS A 167 14.93 2.21 5.22
N CYS A 168 14.10 2.46 6.23
CA CYS A 168 14.41 3.40 7.29
C CYS A 168 15.56 2.88 8.17
N ILE A 169 15.58 1.60 8.56
CA ILE A 169 16.70 0.99 9.33
C ILE A 169 18.03 1.15 8.58
N GLN A 170 18.05 0.81 7.29
CA GLN A 170 19.26 0.93 6.49
C GLN A 170 19.70 2.39 6.27
N PHE A 171 18.76 3.32 6.15
CA PHE A 171 19.08 4.74 6.10
C PHE A 171 19.61 5.24 7.44
N TRP A 172 18.96 4.86 8.55
CA TRP A 172 19.33 5.25 9.92
C TRP A 172 20.78 4.91 10.25
N ALA A 173 21.21 3.69 9.93
CA ALA A 173 22.58 3.23 10.12
C ALA A 173 23.65 4.01 9.33
N ARG A 174 23.24 4.75 8.28
CA ARG A 174 24.14 5.57 7.45
C ARG A 174 24.26 7.01 7.93
N ILE A 175 23.48 7.44 8.94
CA ILE A 175 23.54 8.80 9.47
C ILE A 175 24.62 8.87 10.57
N PRO A 176 25.72 9.61 10.37
CA PRO A 176 26.75 9.79 11.39
C PRO A 176 26.19 10.51 12.62
N ASP A 177 26.83 10.36 13.79
CA ASP A 177 26.41 11.06 15.02
C ASP A 177 26.37 12.59 14.88
N GLN A 178 27.27 13.14 14.05
CA GLN A 178 27.33 14.57 13.71
C GLN A 178 26.32 15.02 12.64
N GLY A 179 25.42 14.13 12.21
CA GLY A 179 24.48 14.36 11.13
C GLY A 179 25.06 14.14 9.72
N LEU A 180 24.15 14.13 8.75
CA LEU A 180 24.46 14.04 7.32
C LEU A 180 24.18 15.38 6.65
N LYS A 181 25.17 15.94 5.96
CA LYS A 181 25.10 17.25 5.31
C LYS A 181 25.12 17.13 3.79
N PHE A 182 24.35 17.97 3.12
CA PHE A 182 24.26 18.04 1.66
C PHE A 182 24.60 19.46 1.22
N ALA A 183 25.79 19.67 0.65
CA ALA A 183 26.25 21.00 0.28
C ALA A 183 25.48 21.53 -0.95
N LYS A 184 25.16 20.65 -1.90
CA LYS A 184 24.46 20.95 -3.15
C LYS A 184 23.21 20.10 -3.30
N TYR A 185 22.32 20.51 -4.22
CA TYR A 185 21.09 19.76 -4.49
C TYR A 185 21.38 18.33 -5.00
N ASP A 186 22.47 18.14 -5.74
CA ASP A 186 22.80 16.82 -6.28
C ASP A 186 23.23 15.82 -5.20
N ASP A 187 23.81 16.31 -4.10
CA ASP A 187 24.26 15.48 -2.97
C ASP A 187 23.07 14.78 -2.28
N GLN A 188 21.87 15.39 -2.30
CA GLN A 188 20.65 14.81 -1.70
C GLN A 188 19.84 13.94 -2.67
N GLN A 189 20.24 13.79 -3.95
CA GLN A 189 19.45 13.03 -4.92
C GLN A 189 19.23 11.58 -4.47
N ILE A 190 20.21 11.00 -3.78
CA ILE A 190 20.12 9.64 -3.24
C ILE A 190 18.91 9.47 -2.33
N LEU A 191 18.52 10.49 -1.56
CA LEU A 191 17.36 10.44 -0.67
C LEU A 191 16.04 10.24 -1.42
N GLY A 192 15.98 10.66 -2.68
CA GLY A 192 14.82 10.45 -3.56
C GLY A 192 14.65 9.00 -3.99
N TYR A 193 15.74 8.24 -4.08
CA TYR A 193 15.73 6.82 -4.43
C TYR A 193 15.68 5.94 -3.18
N TYR A 194 16.42 6.32 -2.13
CA TYR A 194 16.55 5.54 -0.92
C TYR A 194 16.88 6.43 0.30
N PRO A 195 16.07 6.40 1.38
CA PRO A 195 14.89 5.56 1.59
C PRO A 195 13.62 6.08 0.87
N GLY A 196 13.72 7.20 0.14
CA GLY A 196 12.58 7.92 -0.42
C GLY A 196 12.26 9.17 0.39
N LEU A 197 11.99 10.30 -0.28
CA LEU A 197 11.80 11.59 0.41
C LEU A 197 10.62 11.59 1.39
N HIS A 198 9.56 10.83 1.10
CA HIS A 198 8.40 10.72 2.00
C HIS A 198 8.77 10.04 3.33
N ASN A 199 9.67 9.04 3.30
CA ASN A 199 10.20 8.40 4.51
C ASN A 199 11.04 9.39 5.32
N ILE A 200 11.85 10.22 4.67
CA ILE A 200 12.62 11.30 5.33
C ILE A 200 11.67 12.31 6.01
N ALA A 201 10.62 12.73 5.31
CA ALA A 201 9.61 13.63 5.86
C ALA A 201 8.86 13.02 7.06
N LEU A 202 8.49 11.74 6.97
CA LEU A 202 7.83 11.03 8.07
C LEU A 202 8.76 10.89 9.28
N LEU A 203 10.05 10.58 9.09
CA LEU A 203 11.02 10.55 10.20
C LEU A 203 11.02 11.87 11.00
N GLU A 204 10.89 13.01 10.34
CA GLU A 204 10.77 14.30 11.03
C GLU A 204 9.41 14.51 11.69
N LEU A 205 8.31 14.19 11.00
CA LEU A 205 6.97 14.34 11.57
C LEU A 205 6.78 13.49 12.83
N PHE A 206 7.35 12.29 12.90
CA PHE A 206 7.34 11.44 14.09
C PHE A 206 8.35 11.90 15.17
N GLY A 207 9.12 12.96 14.95
CA GLY A 207 10.11 13.45 15.91
C GLY A 207 11.31 12.51 16.08
N LEU A 208 11.59 11.66 15.09
CA LEU A 208 12.73 10.74 15.09
C LEU A 208 13.97 11.41 14.51
N LEU A 209 13.80 12.28 13.53
CA LEU A 209 14.88 12.97 12.81
C LEU A 209 14.62 14.48 12.80
N SER A 210 15.65 15.30 12.76
CA SER A 210 15.50 16.73 12.45
C SER A 210 16.01 17.04 11.04
N ILE A 211 15.36 17.97 10.34
CA ILE A 211 15.76 18.39 8.99
C ILE A 211 16.03 19.89 8.99
N GLN A 212 17.25 20.25 8.59
CA GLN A 212 17.53 21.65 8.25
C GLN A 212 17.21 21.87 6.78
N GLN A 213 16.13 22.60 6.50
CA GLN A 213 15.77 22.98 5.13
C GLN A 213 16.64 24.13 4.61
N ALA A 214 16.93 24.14 3.32
CA ALA A 214 17.56 25.26 2.63
C ALA A 214 16.62 25.85 1.57
N LYS A 215 16.95 27.05 1.07
CA LYS A 215 16.14 27.72 0.04
C LYS A 215 16.06 26.88 -1.23
N ALA A 216 14.87 26.78 -1.80
CA ALA A 216 14.69 26.11 -3.08
C ALA A 216 15.41 26.85 -4.21
N GLN A 217 15.86 26.09 -5.20
CA GLN A 217 16.53 26.61 -6.40
C GLN A 217 15.55 26.58 -7.57
N GLU A 218 15.71 27.50 -8.53
CA GLU A 218 14.83 27.59 -9.70
C GLU A 218 14.76 26.24 -10.45
N GLY A 219 13.54 25.79 -10.76
CA GLY A 219 13.32 24.48 -11.40
C GLY A 219 13.59 23.26 -10.52
N LYS A 220 13.85 23.43 -9.22
CA LYS A 220 14.11 22.33 -8.26
C LYS A 220 13.04 22.23 -7.18
N GLY A 221 12.95 21.02 -6.61
CA GLY A 221 12.02 20.66 -5.53
C GLY A 221 12.57 21.00 -4.14
N TRP A 222 12.11 20.23 -3.15
CA TRP A 222 12.52 20.33 -1.76
C TRP A 222 14.04 20.26 -1.57
N ARG A 223 14.59 21.19 -0.79
CA ARG A 223 16.03 21.30 -0.53
C ARG A 223 16.33 21.05 0.94
N ILE A 224 17.10 20.00 1.20
CA ILE A 224 17.53 19.56 2.53
C ILE A 224 19.02 19.88 2.72
N ASN A 225 19.36 20.79 3.63
CA ASN A 225 20.75 21.12 3.95
C ASN A 225 21.43 20.03 4.78
N SER A 226 20.73 19.51 5.79
CA SER A 226 21.22 18.44 6.65
C SER A 226 20.09 17.68 7.33
N VAL A 227 20.42 16.48 7.80
CA VAL A 227 19.57 15.67 8.66
C VAL A 227 20.36 15.17 9.87
N GLU A 228 19.71 15.13 11.04
CA GLU A 228 20.34 14.69 12.29
C GLU A 228 19.42 13.72 13.03
N ARG A 229 20.00 12.66 13.60
CA ARG A 229 19.28 11.70 14.43
C ARG A 229 18.86 12.36 15.74
N LEU A 230 17.62 12.15 16.18
CA LEU A 230 17.17 12.55 17.51
C LEU A 230 17.24 11.36 18.47
N PRO A 231 17.40 11.60 19.79
CA PRO A 231 17.48 10.54 20.79
C PRO A 231 16.29 9.56 20.74
N LEU A 232 15.09 10.05 20.46
CA LEU A 232 13.90 9.20 20.29
C LEU A 232 14.06 8.25 19.10
N GLY A 233 14.58 8.75 17.97
CA GLY A 233 14.87 7.92 16.80
C GLY A 233 15.85 6.79 17.11
N ASP A 234 16.92 7.07 17.86
CA ASP A 234 17.91 6.06 18.24
C ASP A 234 17.30 4.98 19.15
N ALA A 235 16.43 5.37 20.08
CA ALA A 235 15.70 4.42 20.91
C ALA A 235 14.69 3.59 20.10
N MET A 236 13.95 4.24 19.20
CA MET A 236 12.89 3.64 18.37
C MET A 236 13.46 2.60 17.41
N PHE A 237 14.48 2.97 16.61
CA PHE A 237 15.07 2.04 15.64
C PHE A 237 15.80 0.88 16.29
N ARG A 238 16.26 1.02 17.54
CA ARG A 238 16.82 -0.11 18.30
C ARG A 238 15.77 -1.17 18.64
N LEU A 239 14.57 -0.76 19.06
CA LEU A 239 13.45 -1.68 19.32
C LEU A 239 12.84 -2.24 18.02
N LEU A 240 12.84 -1.47 16.94
CA LEU A 240 12.28 -1.90 15.66
C LEU A 240 13.24 -2.76 14.83
N PHE A 241 14.53 -2.77 15.15
CA PHE A 241 15.52 -3.53 14.37
C PHE A 241 15.18 -5.03 14.25
N PRO A 242 14.85 -5.76 15.33
CA PRO A 242 14.44 -7.16 15.22
C PRO A 242 13.19 -7.33 14.36
N VAL A 243 12.23 -6.42 14.48
CA VAL A 243 10.96 -6.43 13.73
C VAL A 243 11.23 -6.27 12.23
N GLY A 244 12.10 -5.34 11.84
CA GLY A 244 12.42 -5.09 10.43
C GLY A 244 13.31 -6.13 9.76
N ILE A 245 14.00 -6.98 10.53
CA ILE A 245 14.88 -8.02 10.01
C ILE A 245 14.21 -9.40 10.02
N ILE A 246 13.39 -9.69 11.04
CA ILE A 246 12.78 -11.01 11.25
C ILE A 246 11.31 -11.03 10.83
N GLY A 247 10.64 -9.86 10.82
CA GLY A 247 9.22 -9.77 10.54
C GLY A 247 8.85 -10.14 9.11
N LYS A 248 7.93 -11.10 8.97
CA LYS A 248 7.33 -11.51 7.69
C LYS A 248 5.97 -10.82 7.52
N PHE A 249 5.98 -9.56 7.08
CA PHE A 249 4.75 -8.77 6.90
C PHE A 249 4.18 -8.82 5.47
N GLU A 250 4.90 -9.42 4.53
CA GLU A 250 4.57 -9.41 3.10
C GLU A 250 3.43 -10.38 2.73
N GLU A 251 3.10 -11.33 3.60
CA GLU A 251 2.13 -12.41 3.34
C GLU A 251 0.75 -12.14 3.95
N GLU A 252 0.56 -11.05 4.70
CA GLU A 252 -0.70 -10.76 5.37
C GLU A 252 -1.69 -10.01 4.46
N ILE A 253 -2.68 -10.76 3.96
CA ILE A 253 -3.83 -10.21 3.20
C ILE A 253 -4.66 -9.26 4.09
N ASN A 254 -4.77 -9.58 5.39
CA ASN A 254 -5.57 -8.81 6.35
C ASN A 254 -4.70 -7.94 7.25
N ILE A 255 -4.86 -6.62 7.15
CA ILE A 255 -4.21 -5.68 8.07
C ILE A 255 -4.83 -5.77 9.46
N SER A 256 -4.00 -5.94 10.49
CA SER A 256 -4.38 -5.84 11.89
C SER A 256 -3.36 -5.01 12.66
N PHE A 257 -3.80 -3.91 13.27
CA PHE A 257 -2.96 -3.05 14.11
C PHE A 257 -2.65 -3.68 15.47
N GLY A 258 -1.54 -3.27 16.06
CA GLY A 258 -1.00 -3.77 17.33
C GLY A 258 0.24 -4.66 17.17
N GLN A 259 0.86 -4.70 16.00
CA GLN A 259 2.05 -5.53 15.73
C GLN A 259 3.28 -5.06 16.52
N LEU A 260 3.37 -3.77 16.81
CA LEU A 260 4.45 -3.17 17.61
C LEU A 260 4.10 -3.12 19.10
N GLN A 261 2.84 -3.32 19.47
CA GLN A 261 2.39 -3.19 20.85
C GLN A 261 3.21 -4.05 21.83
N PRO A 262 3.52 -5.34 21.57
CA PRO A 262 4.29 -6.17 22.50
C PRO A 262 5.66 -5.60 22.88
N GLN A 263 6.33 -4.91 21.94
CA GLN A 263 7.67 -4.36 22.12
C GLN A 263 7.67 -3.04 22.90
N PHE A 264 6.57 -2.27 22.81
CA PHE A 264 6.45 -0.94 23.41
C PHE A 264 5.58 -0.88 24.66
N GLN A 265 4.71 -1.88 24.88
CA GLN A 265 3.78 -1.93 26.02
C GLN A 265 4.45 -1.70 27.38
N PRO A 266 5.68 -2.19 27.67
CA PRO A 266 6.33 -1.94 28.96
C PRO A 266 6.60 -0.46 29.26
N PHE A 267 6.69 0.38 28.22
CA PHE A 267 6.97 1.81 28.34
C PHE A 267 5.72 2.68 28.19
N PHE A 268 4.69 2.16 27.52
CA PHE A 268 3.44 2.87 27.20
C PHE A 268 2.22 2.09 27.72
N PRO A 269 2.02 2.01 29.05
CA PRO A 269 0.91 1.28 29.65
C PRO A 269 -0.47 1.85 29.28
N GLU A 270 -0.55 3.09 28.79
CA GLU A 270 -1.78 3.71 28.30
C GLU A 270 -2.19 3.24 26.89
N TRP A 271 -1.30 2.57 26.15
CA TRP A 271 -1.66 1.92 24.88
C TRP A 271 -2.48 0.66 25.20
N GLN A 272 -3.80 0.75 25.11
CA GLN A 272 -4.74 -0.33 25.45
C GLN A 272 -5.60 -0.75 24.27
N ASN A 273 -5.79 0.11 23.28
CA ASN A 273 -6.62 -0.09 22.11
C ASN A 273 -5.80 0.10 20.83
N ASN A 274 -6.22 -0.60 19.78
CA ASN A 274 -5.67 -0.47 18.43
C ASN A 274 -6.75 0.00 17.47
N LEU A 275 -6.35 0.57 16.35
CA LEU A 275 -7.29 0.93 15.29
C LEU A 275 -7.98 -0.34 14.77
N ILE A 276 -9.32 -0.32 14.77
CA ILE A 276 -10.14 -1.43 14.30
C ILE A 276 -10.62 -1.12 12.89
N LEU A 277 -10.24 -1.99 11.96
CA LEU A 277 -10.77 -1.97 10.60
C LEU A 277 -12.06 -2.79 10.54
N PRO A 278 -13.08 -2.35 9.77
CA PRO A 278 -14.26 -3.17 9.56
C PRO A 278 -13.85 -4.44 8.82
N LYS A 279 -14.18 -5.60 9.41
CA LYS A 279 -13.92 -6.89 8.77
C LYS A 279 -14.75 -6.99 7.51
N GLN A 280 -14.09 -7.27 6.39
CA GLN A 280 -14.78 -7.60 5.15
C GLN A 280 -15.28 -9.04 5.28
N GLY A 281 -16.60 -9.20 5.39
CA GLY A 281 -17.24 -10.50 5.51
C GLY A 281 -17.50 -11.13 4.14
N PHE A 282 -17.87 -12.41 4.17
CA PHE A 282 -18.40 -13.11 2.99
C PHE A 282 -19.71 -12.46 2.54
N THR A 283 -19.78 -12.04 1.27
CA THR A 283 -21.01 -11.52 0.66
C THR A 283 -21.64 -12.61 -0.21
N ASP A 284 -22.79 -13.15 0.20
CA ASP A 284 -23.49 -14.19 -0.58
C ASP A 284 -24.25 -13.57 -1.76
N GLY A 285 -24.46 -14.34 -2.83
CA GLY A 285 -25.14 -13.87 -4.03
C GLY A 285 -24.66 -14.55 -5.31
N ILE A 286 -25.16 -14.06 -6.45
CA ILE A 286 -24.67 -14.40 -7.78
C ILE A 286 -23.91 -13.21 -8.33
N TYR A 287 -22.61 -13.36 -8.50
CA TYR A 287 -21.72 -12.34 -9.01
C TYR A 287 -21.73 -12.37 -10.53
N ILE A 288 -21.91 -11.22 -11.16
CA ILE A 288 -21.86 -11.08 -12.61
C ILE A 288 -20.60 -10.32 -12.98
N PHE A 289 -19.67 -11.03 -13.61
CA PHE A 289 -18.44 -10.47 -14.13
C PHE A 289 -18.55 -10.22 -15.63
N LYS A 290 -18.10 -9.05 -16.08
CA LYS A 290 -17.75 -8.81 -17.46
C LYS A 290 -16.26 -9.06 -17.65
N VAL A 291 -15.93 -10.05 -18.47
CA VAL A 291 -14.57 -10.46 -18.78
C VAL A 291 -14.24 -10.03 -20.20
N SER A 292 -13.17 -9.25 -20.39
CA SER A 292 -12.79 -8.70 -21.69
C SER A 292 -11.33 -9.02 -22.01
N VAL A 293 -11.06 -9.40 -23.26
CA VAL A 293 -9.72 -9.56 -23.82
C VAL A 293 -9.73 -9.09 -25.27
N ALA A 294 -8.68 -8.40 -25.71
CA ALA A 294 -8.62 -7.79 -27.04
C ALA A 294 -9.88 -6.97 -27.37
N LYS A 295 -10.67 -7.39 -28.38
CA LYS A 295 -11.90 -6.72 -28.83
C LYS A 295 -13.19 -7.47 -28.45
N SER A 296 -13.10 -8.54 -27.65
CA SER A 296 -14.23 -9.37 -27.27
C SER A 296 -14.46 -9.39 -25.77
N TRP A 297 -15.69 -9.74 -25.38
CA TRP A 297 -16.06 -9.86 -23.97
C TRP A 297 -17.13 -10.92 -23.73
N ARG A 298 -17.23 -11.35 -22.47
CA ARG A 298 -18.18 -12.34 -21.96
C ARG A 298 -18.80 -11.82 -20.67
N ARG A 299 -20.08 -12.11 -20.43
CA ARG A 299 -20.68 -11.98 -19.09
C ARG A 299 -20.78 -13.35 -18.45
N ILE A 300 -20.24 -13.50 -17.26
CA ILE A 300 -20.20 -14.76 -16.52
C ILE A 300 -20.87 -14.55 -15.17
N ALA A 301 -21.93 -15.31 -14.90
CA ALA A 301 -22.54 -15.39 -13.59
C ALA A 301 -21.92 -16.53 -12.78
N ILE A 302 -21.52 -16.27 -11.54
CA ILE A 302 -20.93 -17.27 -10.65
C ILE A 302 -21.45 -17.10 -9.21
N PRO A 303 -21.83 -18.19 -8.51
CA PRO A 303 -22.23 -18.09 -7.10
C PRO A 303 -21.07 -17.69 -6.20
N ALA A 304 -21.34 -16.84 -5.21
CA ALA A 304 -20.37 -16.35 -4.24
C ALA A 304 -19.58 -17.47 -3.52
N LYS A 305 -20.23 -18.62 -3.30
CA LYS A 305 -19.66 -19.78 -2.60
C LYS A 305 -18.67 -20.60 -3.43
N ARG A 306 -18.56 -20.33 -4.73
CA ARG A 306 -17.59 -21.00 -5.60
C ARG A 306 -16.21 -20.41 -5.43
N GLU A 307 -15.22 -21.26 -5.59
CA GLU A 307 -13.81 -20.91 -5.60
C GLU A 307 -13.47 -20.13 -6.87
N LEU A 308 -12.47 -19.25 -6.79
CA LEU A 308 -12.04 -18.40 -7.89
C LEU A 308 -11.50 -19.21 -9.09
N SER A 309 -10.99 -20.42 -8.84
CA SER A 309 -10.56 -21.36 -9.89
C SER A 309 -11.69 -21.75 -10.86
N TRP A 310 -12.95 -21.77 -10.40
CA TRP A 310 -14.10 -22.00 -11.28
C TRP A 310 -14.33 -20.84 -12.24
N LEU A 311 -14.05 -19.61 -11.80
CA LEU A 311 -14.11 -18.45 -12.69
C LEU A 311 -12.99 -18.55 -13.74
N ALA A 312 -11.78 -18.94 -13.32
CA ALA A 312 -10.65 -19.14 -14.23
C ALA A 312 -11.00 -20.13 -15.35
N SER A 313 -11.45 -21.34 -15.01
CA SER A 313 -11.81 -22.35 -16.01
C SER A 313 -12.93 -21.88 -16.93
N THR A 314 -13.92 -21.18 -16.39
CA THR A 314 -15.05 -20.66 -17.19
C THR A 314 -14.61 -19.54 -18.13
N ILE A 315 -13.59 -18.75 -17.76
CA ILE A 315 -13.00 -17.76 -18.66
C ILE A 315 -12.35 -18.47 -19.85
N LEU A 316 -11.51 -19.48 -19.60
CA LEU A 316 -10.83 -20.22 -20.66
C LEU A 316 -11.85 -20.90 -21.61
N ASP A 317 -12.85 -21.60 -21.05
CA ASP A 317 -13.97 -22.17 -21.83
C ASP A 317 -14.69 -21.12 -22.69
N ALA A 318 -14.91 -19.92 -22.14
CA ALA A 318 -15.68 -18.88 -22.83
C ALA A 318 -14.91 -18.24 -24.01
N PHE A 319 -13.58 -18.35 -24.01
CA PHE A 319 -12.71 -17.83 -25.06
C PHE A 319 -12.04 -18.94 -25.88
N ASP A 320 -12.41 -20.21 -25.68
CA ASP A 320 -11.84 -21.37 -26.39
C ASP A 320 -10.32 -21.47 -26.21
N PHE A 321 -9.86 -21.22 -24.98
CA PHE A 321 -8.47 -21.40 -24.58
C PHE A 321 -8.29 -22.78 -23.92
N ASP A 322 -7.09 -23.35 -24.03
CA ASP A 322 -6.68 -24.55 -23.31
C ASP A 322 -6.44 -24.29 -21.81
N TYR A 323 -5.91 -25.31 -21.12
CA TYR A 323 -5.69 -25.34 -19.67
C TYR A 323 -4.23 -25.63 -19.29
N ASP A 324 -3.31 -25.55 -20.24
CA ASP A 324 -1.95 -26.10 -20.09
C ASP A 324 -1.02 -25.19 -19.29
N HIS A 325 -1.43 -23.93 -19.06
CA HIS A 325 -0.59 -22.92 -18.43
C HIS A 325 -1.12 -22.44 -17.07
N LEU A 326 -0.17 -21.93 -16.27
CA LEU A 326 -0.46 -21.33 -14.97
C LEU A 326 -1.09 -19.95 -15.14
N TYR A 327 -1.76 -19.49 -14.08
CA TYR A 327 -2.42 -18.19 -14.04
C TYR A 327 -2.33 -17.53 -12.66
N GLU A 328 -2.71 -16.26 -12.62
CA GLU A 328 -3.00 -15.55 -11.39
C GLU A 328 -4.14 -14.53 -11.60
N PHE A 329 -4.86 -14.23 -10.52
CA PHE A 329 -5.71 -13.05 -10.44
C PHE A 329 -5.00 -11.97 -9.64
N SER A 330 -5.03 -10.73 -10.09
CA SER A 330 -4.52 -9.58 -9.34
C SER A 330 -5.57 -8.48 -9.21
N TYR A 331 -5.64 -7.86 -8.04
CA TYR A 331 -6.58 -6.76 -7.76
C TYR A 331 -5.99 -5.78 -6.74
N LYS A 332 -6.64 -4.61 -6.62
CA LYS A 332 -6.29 -3.62 -5.60
C LYS A 332 -7.16 -3.81 -4.37
N ASP A 333 -6.54 -4.01 -3.22
CA ASP A 333 -7.26 -3.95 -1.95
C ASP A 333 -7.70 -2.52 -1.60
N ARG A 334 -8.47 -2.37 -0.52
CA ARG A 334 -8.96 -1.07 -0.05
C ARG A 334 -7.84 -0.06 0.26
N PHE A 335 -6.63 -0.53 0.60
CA PHE A 335 -5.48 0.32 0.92
C PHE A 335 -4.74 0.75 -0.36
N GLY A 336 -4.97 0.06 -1.49
CA GLY A 336 -4.33 0.31 -2.79
C GLY A 336 -3.15 -0.60 -3.09
N ARG A 337 -2.95 -1.65 -2.28
CA ARG A 337 -1.91 -2.66 -2.49
C ARG A 337 -2.39 -3.65 -3.54
N THR A 338 -1.50 -4.09 -4.42
CA THR A 338 -1.76 -5.21 -5.32
C THR A 338 -1.77 -6.51 -4.52
N CYS A 339 -2.89 -7.21 -4.55
CA CYS A 339 -3.03 -8.56 -4.03
C CYS A 339 -3.11 -9.53 -5.21
N THR A 340 -2.43 -10.66 -5.09
CA THR A 340 -2.43 -11.74 -6.09
C THR A 340 -3.06 -13.00 -5.48
N ILE A 341 -3.77 -13.76 -6.31
CA ILE A 341 -4.29 -15.10 -6.00
C ILE A 341 -3.84 -16.02 -7.11
N ALA A 342 -2.99 -16.97 -6.77
CA ALA A 342 -2.21 -17.73 -7.73
C ALA A 342 -2.87 -19.08 -8.10
N HIS A 343 -2.40 -19.68 -9.19
CA HIS A 343 -2.77 -21.05 -9.58
C HIS A 343 -2.34 -22.05 -8.48
N PRO A 344 -3.11 -23.12 -8.20
CA PRO A 344 -2.79 -24.13 -7.16
C PRO A 344 -1.46 -24.89 -7.33
N TYR A 345 -0.80 -24.72 -8.48
CA TYR A 345 0.49 -25.36 -8.81
C TYR A 345 1.66 -24.36 -8.78
N THR A 346 1.43 -23.16 -8.26
CA THR A 346 2.47 -22.19 -7.93
C THR A 346 2.96 -22.40 -6.49
N GLU A 347 4.03 -21.70 -6.11
CA GLU A 347 4.68 -21.89 -4.81
C GLU A 347 4.00 -21.12 -3.66
N SER A 348 3.37 -19.98 -3.96
CA SER A 348 2.95 -19.02 -2.93
C SER A 348 1.43 -18.85 -2.86
N PRO A 349 0.80 -19.08 -1.69
CA PRO A 349 -0.61 -18.80 -1.47
C PRO A 349 -0.88 -17.28 -1.47
N PRO A 350 -2.15 -16.83 -1.57
CA PRO A 350 -3.37 -17.64 -1.62
C PRO A 350 -3.61 -18.30 -2.98
N PHE A 351 -4.21 -19.50 -2.98
CA PHE A 351 -4.53 -20.25 -4.19
C PHE A 351 -5.99 -20.08 -4.64
N ALA A 352 -6.21 -20.01 -5.95
CA ALA A 352 -7.53 -19.74 -6.52
C ALA A 352 -8.57 -20.84 -6.23
N ASP A 353 -8.15 -22.06 -5.91
CA ASP A 353 -9.02 -23.17 -5.49
C ASP A 353 -9.35 -23.16 -3.98
N GLN A 354 -8.86 -22.16 -3.24
CA GLN A 354 -9.09 -22.00 -1.79
C GLN A 354 -9.81 -20.69 -1.46
N VAL A 355 -9.77 -19.70 -2.36
CA VAL A 355 -10.46 -18.41 -2.19
C VAL A 355 -11.81 -18.44 -2.87
N ARG A 356 -12.89 -18.11 -2.15
CA ARG A 356 -14.23 -18.00 -2.75
C ARG A 356 -14.49 -16.62 -3.32
N ILE A 357 -15.35 -16.55 -4.33
CA ILE A 357 -15.76 -15.28 -4.96
C ILE A 357 -16.30 -14.27 -3.92
N GLY A 358 -17.14 -14.74 -3.00
CA GLY A 358 -17.75 -13.89 -1.96
C GLY A 358 -16.79 -13.45 -0.86
N ASP A 359 -15.59 -14.04 -0.77
CA ASP A 359 -14.54 -13.61 0.17
C ASP A 359 -13.70 -12.46 -0.40
N LEU A 360 -13.78 -12.22 -1.72
CA LEU A 360 -13.02 -11.16 -2.37
C LEU A 360 -13.57 -9.77 -1.99
N PRO A 361 -12.68 -8.79 -1.73
CA PRO A 361 -13.07 -7.48 -1.30
C PRO A 361 -13.53 -6.56 -2.46
N LEU A 362 -14.39 -7.08 -3.35
CA LEU A 362 -14.82 -6.39 -4.56
C LEU A 362 -16.07 -5.54 -4.31
N GLU A 363 -16.07 -4.33 -4.87
CA GLU A 363 -17.24 -3.46 -4.94
C GLU A 363 -17.73 -3.39 -6.39
N LEU A 364 -19.00 -3.02 -6.58
CA LEU A 364 -19.55 -2.85 -7.92
C LEU A 364 -18.71 -1.86 -8.74
N GLY A 365 -18.34 -2.27 -9.95
CA GLY A 365 -17.52 -1.50 -10.87
C GLY A 365 -16.01 -1.70 -10.68
N THR A 366 -15.53 -2.31 -9.60
CA THR A 366 -14.10 -2.64 -9.45
C THR A 366 -13.71 -3.80 -10.36
N SER A 367 -12.42 -3.97 -10.57
CA SER A 367 -11.90 -4.96 -11.51
C SER A 367 -10.69 -5.68 -10.97
N MET A 368 -10.53 -6.92 -11.45
CA MET A 368 -9.34 -7.73 -11.32
C MET A 368 -8.70 -7.90 -12.70
N THR A 369 -7.42 -8.24 -12.72
CA THR A 369 -6.74 -8.77 -13.92
C THR A 369 -6.59 -10.26 -13.74
N TYR A 370 -7.04 -11.04 -14.72
CA TYR A 370 -6.73 -12.46 -14.83
C TYR A 370 -5.58 -12.59 -15.84
N LEU A 371 -4.41 -12.96 -15.35
CA LEU A 371 -3.22 -13.21 -16.15
C LEU A 371 -3.12 -14.72 -16.37
N TYR A 372 -3.27 -15.17 -17.61
CA TYR A 372 -3.13 -16.57 -18.03
C TYR A 372 -1.89 -16.71 -18.91
N ASP A 373 -1.15 -17.80 -18.74
CA ASP A 373 0.11 -18.08 -19.43
C ASP A 373 1.18 -17.01 -19.18
N PHE A 374 2.12 -17.31 -18.28
CA PHE A 374 3.20 -16.38 -17.94
C PHE A 374 4.22 -16.19 -19.08
N GLY A 375 4.21 -17.05 -20.11
CA GLY A 375 4.99 -16.87 -21.32
C GLY A 375 4.35 -15.84 -22.25
N ASP A 376 3.11 -16.12 -22.67
CA ASP A 376 2.39 -15.29 -23.66
C ASP A 376 1.64 -14.09 -23.07
N ASN A 377 1.49 -14.05 -21.74
CA ASN A 377 1.02 -12.91 -20.96
C ASN A 377 -0.40 -12.46 -21.33
N TRP A 378 -1.33 -13.41 -21.45
CA TRP A 378 -2.73 -13.12 -21.74
C TRP A 378 -3.40 -12.41 -20.56
N LYS A 379 -3.78 -11.15 -20.75
CA LYS A 379 -4.43 -10.33 -19.72
C LYS A 379 -5.90 -10.13 -20.02
N PHE A 380 -6.74 -10.73 -19.19
CA PHE A 380 -8.18 -10.53 -19.20
C PHE A 380 -8.56 -9.48 -18.14
N HIS A 381 -9.37 -8.51 -18.54
CA HIS A 381 -9.96 -7.54 -17.63
C HIS A 381 -11.29 -8.10 -17.08
N VAL A 382 -11.37 -8.31 -15.77
CA VAL A 382 -12.49 -8.95 -15.08
C VAL A 382 -13.19 -7.92 -14.19
N GLN A 383 -14.27 -7.30 -14.67
CA GLN A 383 -15.01 -6.27 -13.94
C GLN A 383 -16.26 -6.84 -13.28
N LEU A 384 -16.48 -6.53 -12.00
CA LEU A 384 -17.72 -6.87 -11.30
C LEU A 384 -18.82 -5.86 -11.70
N GLU A 385 -19.84 -6.32 -12.43
CA GLU A 385 -20.95 -5.45 -12.89
C GLU A 385 -22.16 -5.49 -11.95
N ASP A 386 -22.44 -6.64 -11.33
CA ASP A 386 -23.63 -6.83 -10.49
C ASP A 386 -23.44 -7.95 -9.45
N ILE A 387 -24.16 -7.85 -8.33
CA ILE A 387 -24.32 -8.93 -7.34
C ILE A 387 -25.82 -9.12 -7.13
N GLN A 388 -26.35 -10.21 -7.68
CA GLN A 388 -27.76 -10.56 -7.59
C GLN A 388 -28.06 -11.43 -6.36
N PRO A 389 -29.31 -11.48 -5.88
CA PRO A 389 -29.73 -12.43 -4.86
C PRO A 389 -29.39 -13.88 -5.23
N THR A 390 -29.22 -14.73 -4.23
CA THR A 390 -28.90 -16.14 -4.45
C THR A 390 -29.98 -16.84 -5.30
N ASP A 391 -29.54 -17.62 -6.28
CA ASP A 391 -30.41 -18.48 -7.09
C ASP A 391 -29.93 -19.93 -7.01
N ASN A 392 -30.74 -20.77 -6.36
CA ASN A 392 -30.46 -22.21 -6.21
C ASN A 392 -30.38 -22.97 -7.54
N LYS A 393 -30.83 -22.37 -8.65
CA LYS A 393 -30.69 -22.93 -10.00
C LYS A 393 -29.29 -22.73 -10.56
N ILE A 394 -28.59 -21.67 -10.16
CA ILE A 394 -27.21 -21.38 -10.60
C ILE A 394 -26.25 -22.04 -9.60
N LYS A 395 -25.91 -23.30 -9.88
CA LYS A 395 -24.98 -24.07 -9.02
C LYS A 395 -23.52 -23.96 -9.45
N LYS A 396 -23.26 -23.52 -10.68
CA LYS A 396 -21.92 -23.39 -11.29
C LYS A 396 -21.86 -22.07 -12.04
N ALA A 397 -20.66 -21.68 -12.43
CA ALA A 397 -20.47 -20.55 -13.32
C ALA A 397 -21.22 -20.77 -14.65
N LYS A 398 -21.80 -19.70 -15.20
CA LYS A 398 -22.60 -19.74 -16.43
C LYS A 398 -22.29 -18.52 -17.29
N ILE A 399 -21.96 -18.76 -18.56
CA ILE A 399 -21.84 -17.70 -19.56
C ILE A 399 -23.25 -17.20 -19.90
N LEU A 400 -23.49 -15.91 -19.66
CA LEU A 400 -24.75 -15.23 -19.92
C LEU A 400 -24.79 -14.59 -21.30
N GLU A 401 -23.68 -13.96 -21.70
CA GLU A 401 -23.56 -13.23 -22.96
C GLU A 401 -22.17 -13.42 -23.57
N ILE A 402 -22.14 -13.44 -24.90
CA ILE A 402 -20.94 -13.58 -25.73
C ILE A 402 -20.95 -12.45 -26.74
N HIS A 403 -19.85 -11.71 -26.84
CA HIS A 403 -19.71 -10.63 -27.79
C HIS A 403 -18.32 -10.59 -28.41
N GLY A 404 -18.27 -10.55 -29.74
CA GLY A 404 -17.03 -10.59 -30.52
C GLY A 404 -16.36 -11.96 -30.49
N ASP A 405 -15.61 -12.24 -31.54
CA ASP A 405 -14.86 -13.48 -31.68
C ASP A 405 -13.75 -13.57 -30.62
N ALA A 406 -13.52 -14.77 -30.09
CA ALA A 406 -12.39 -14.99 -29.21
C ALA A 406 -11.08 -14.76 -29.99
N PRO A 407 -10.06 -14.14 -29.38
CA PRO A 407 -8.74 -14.11 -30.01
C PRO A 407 -8.21 -15.53 -30.16
N ARG A 408 -7.44 -15.79 -31.21
CA ARG A 408 -6.72 -17.05 -31.33
C ARG A 408 -5.66 -17.11 -30.23
N GLN A 409 -5.63 -18.20 -29.46
CA GLN A 409 -4.70 -18.37 -28.35
C GLN A 409 -3.25 -18.51 -28.81
N TYR A 410 -2.98 -19.42 -29.75
CA TYR A 410 -1.63 -19.63 -30.31
C TYR A 410 -1.67 -19.65 -31.84
N TRP A 411 -0.64 -19.09 -32.47
CA TRP A 411 -0.38 -19.30 -33.89
C TRP A 411 0.10 -20.76 -34.07
N SER A 412 -0.50 -21.51 -34.99
CA SER A 412 0.07 -22.83 -35.35
C SER A 412 1.16 -22.63 -36.39
N GLU A 413 2.28 -23.34 -36.26
CA GLU A 413 3.38 -23.35 -37.26
C GLU A 413 2.90 -23.74 -38.68
N ASP A 414 1.71 -24.33 -38.82
CA ASP A 414 1.09 -24.68 -40.10
C ASP A 414 0.55 -23.48 -40.92
N ASP A 415 0.50 -22.26 -40.36
CA ASP A 415 0.03 -21.07 -41.09
C ASP A 415 1.11 -20.41 -41.98
N ASP A 416 2.39 -20.78 -41.81
CA ASP A 416 3.51 -20.27 -42.62
C ASP A 416 3.72 -21.04 -43.95
N TRP A 417 2.92 -22.08 -44.23
CA TRP A 417 3.07 -22.91 -45.44
C TRP A 417 2.11 -22.57 -46.59
N ASN A 418 1.36 -21.47 -46.51
CA ASN A 418 0.41 -21.05 -47.56
C ASN A 418 0.68 -19.66 -48.15
N GLU A 419 1.95 -19.31 -48.35
CA GLU A 419 2.35 -18.28 -49.32
C GLU A 419 3.46 -18.84 -50.20
N ASP A 420 3.09 -19.69 -51.17
CA ASP A 420 3.72 -19.85 -52.49
C ASP A 420 3.12 -21.08 -53.23
N GLU A 421 1.94 -20.91 -53.83
CA GLU A 421 1.54 -21.63 -55.06
C GLU A 421 0.91 -20.67 -56.09
#